data_AF-A0A950DYV0-F1
#
_entry.id   AF-A0A950DYV0-F1
#
_cell.length_a   1.000
_cell.length_b   1.000
_cell.length_c   1.000
_cell.angle_alpha   90.00
_cell.angle_beta   90.00
_cell.angle_gamma   90.00
#
_symmetry.space_group_name_H-M   'P 1'
#
loop_
_entity.id
_entity.type
_entity.pdbx_description
1 polymer ?
#
loop_
_entity_poly.entity_id
_entity_poly.type
_entity_poly.pdbx_seq_one_letter_code
_entity_poly.pdbx_strand_id
1 'polypeptide(L)'
;MLPSSVLERYFTKSVRQRGADYFHGRRVRIVHASNSYLEAEVKGSETYEQKIAAGGNIFTVACSCPYFRDNLIPCKHLWAVLLASDRESLLGSASSASDVTLKYGDVFKGEQASTFSARQFGLARS
;
A
#
# COMPACT_ATOMS: atom_id res chain seq x y z
N MET A 1 -8.39 0.82 11.98
CA MET A 1 -7.95 -0.49 11.48
C MET A 1 -6.54 -0.37 10.93
N LEU A 2 -5.72 -1.41 11.08
CA LEU A 2 -4.37 -1.45 10.54
C LEU A 2 -4.37 -2.03 9.11
N PRO A 3 -3.79 -1.35 8.11
CA PRO A 3 -3.60 -1.88 6.76
C PRO A 3 -3.08 -3.32 6.69
N SER A 4 -2.11 -3.73 7.52
CA SER A 4 -1.61 -5.11 7.48
C SER A 4 -2.67 -6.15 7.90
N SER A 5 -3.52 -5.83 8.88
CA SER A 5 -4.53 -6.75 9.38
C SER A 5 -5.63 -7.01 8.35
N VAL A 6 -6.10 -5.97 7.66
CA VAL A 6 -7.19 -6.11 6.67
C VAL A 6 -6.70 -6.77 5.38
N LEU A 7 -5.41 -6.63 5.05
CA LEU A 7 -4.82 -7.22 3.85
C LEU A 7 -4.15 -8.58 4.10
N GLU A 8 -4.05 -9.06 5.34
CA GLU A 8 -3.31 -10.28 5.71
C GLU A 8 -3.67 -11.50 4.83
N ARG A 9 -4.97 -11.67 4.54
CA ARG A 9 -5.51 -12.79 3.74
C ARG A 9 -4.97 -12.85 2.31
N TYR A 10 -4.46 -11.74 1.77
CA TYR A 10 -3.87 -11.71 0.42
C TYR A 10 -2.41 -12.16 0.39
N PHE A 11 -1.77 -12.31 1.56
CA PHE A 11 -0.36 -12.65 1.66
C PHE A 11 -0.18 -14.03 2.28
N THR A 12 0.57 -14.90 1.60
CA THR A 12 0.92 -16.21 2.16
C THR A 12 1.75 -16.06 3.42
N LYS A 13 1.69 -17.04 4.34
CA LYS A 13 2.44 -17.02 5.59
C LYS A 13 3.94 -16.81 5.37
N SER A 14 4.52 -17.44 4.36
CA SER A 14 5.95 -17.30 4.03
C SER A 14 6.30 -15.90 3.53
N VAL A 15 5.44 -15.27 2.74
CA VAL A 15 5.61 -13.89 2.30
C VAL A 15 5.54 -12.92 3.48
N ARG A 16 4.58 -13.13 4.40
CA ARG A 16 4.43 -12.31 5.61
C ARG A 16 5.64 -12.41 6.53
N GLN A 17 6.14 -13.61 6.77
CA GLN A 17 7.34 -13.83 7.58
C GLN A 17 8.55 -13.07 7.00
N ARG A 18 8.82 -13.26 5.69
CA ARG A 18 9.95 -12.58 5.04
C ARG A 18 9.75 -11.06 5.00
N GLY A 19 8.52 -10.57 4.85
CA GLY A 19 8.25 -9.14 4.89
C GLY A 19 8.49 -8.55 6.29
N ALA A 20 8.12 -9.27 7.34
CA ALA A 20 8.43 -8.87 8.72
C ALA A 20 9.95 -8.76 8.94
N ASP A 21 10.75 -9.70 8.43
CA ASP A 21 12.22 -9.63 8.52
C ASP A 21 12.78 -8.35 7.88
N TYR A 22 12.22 -7.92 6.74
CA TYR A 22 12.64 -6.67 6.08
C TYR A 22 12.24 -5.42 6.87
N PHE A 23 11.03 -5.43 7.43
CA PHE A 23 10.55 -4.35 8.29
C PHE A 23 11.42 -4.22 9.56
N HIS A 24 11.65 -5.32 10.28
CA HIS A 24 12.51 -5.35 11.48
C HIS A 24 13.97 -5.00 11.16
N GLY A 25 14.45 -5.38 9.98
CA GLY A 25 15.76 -4.99 9.47
C GLY A 25 15.88 -3.50 9.08
N ARG A 26 14.85 -2.69 9.31
CA ARG A 26 14.79 -1.25 8.94
C ARG A 26 15.11 -1.00 7.47
N ARG A 27 14.64 -1.89 6.59
CA ARG A 27 14.89 -1.80 5.14
C ARG A 27 13.85 -0.98 4.40
N VAL A 28 12.82 -0.50 5.09
CA VAL A 28 11.73 0.29 4.53
C VAL A 28 11.98 1.78 4.79
N ARG A 29 11.87 2.59 3.74
CA ARG A 29 11.93 4.06 3.81
C ARG A 29 10.65 4.62 3.20
N ILE A 30 9.84 5.32 3.97
CA ILE A 30 8.68 6.04 3.44
C ILE A 30 9.19 7.30 2.75
N VAL A 31 8.83 7.48 1.48
CA VAL A 31 9.25 8.62 0.64
C VAL A 31 8.16 9.69 0.65
N HIS A 32 6.91 9.29 0.48
CA HIS A 32 5.77 10.18 0.52
C HIS A 32 4.57 9.47 1.13
N ALA A 33 3.77 10.19 1.93
CA ALA A 33 2.58 9.64 2.55
C ALA A 33 1.48 10.69 2.65
N SER A 34 0.25 10.26 2.44
CA SER A 34 -0.97 11.00 2.67
C SER A 34 -2.01 10.07 3.31
N ASN A 35 -3.22 10.59 3.55
CA ASN A 35 -4.28 9.78 4.12
C ASN A 35 -4.76 8.64 3.21
N SER A 36 -4.51 8.74 1.89
CA SER A 36 -4.99 7.80 0.86
C SER A 36 -3.91 7.30 -0.09
N TYR A 37 -2.65 7.71 0.09
CA TYR A 37 -1.55 7.30 -0.76
C TYR A 37 -0.25 7.16 0.03
N LEU A 38 0.57 6.18 -0.35
CA LEU A 38 1.86 5.90 0.24
C LEU A 38 2.85 5.51 -0.85
N GLU A 39 4.02 6.11 -0.81
CA GLU A 39 5.17 5.77 -1.62
C GLU A 39 6.34 5.43 -0.70
N ALA A 40 6.96 4.29 -0.96
CA ALA A 40 8.03 3.77 -0.14
C ALA A 40 9.11 3.12 -1.00
N GLU A 41 10.29 3.02 -0.42
CA GLU A 41 11.40 2.25 -0.94
C GLU A 41 11.76 1.14 0.03
N VAL A 42 12.08 -0.03 -0.51
CA VAL A 42 12.56 -1.17 0.26
C VAL A 42 13.90 -1.64 -0.29
N LYS A 43 14.91 -1.64 0.56
CA LYS A 43 16.24 -2.14 0.25
C LYS A 43 16.26 -3.68 0.24
N GLY A 44 16.49 -4.28 -0.91
CA GLY A 44 16.70 -5.71 -1.11
C GLY A 44 18.07 -5.99 -1.75
N SER A 45 18.08 -6.81 -2.80
CA SER A 45 19.22 -6.90 -3.73
C SER A 45 19.48 -5.57 -4.45
N GLU A 46 18.41 -4.81 -4.66
CA GLU A 46 18.39 -3.45 -5.18
C GLU A 46 17.37 -2.64 -4.35
N THR A 47 17.25 -1.35 -4.61
CA THR A 47 16.16 -0.55 -4.05
C THR A 47 14.91 -0.78 -4.90
N TYR A 48 13.86 -1.31 -4.28
CA TYR A 48 12.57 -1.48 -4.92
C TYR A 48 11.61 -0.40 -4.44
N GLU A 49 10.84 0.17 -5.36
CA GLU A 49 9.81 1.15 -5.07
C GLU A 49 8.46 0.46 -4.87
N GLN A 50 7.65 1.00 -3.98
CA GLN A 50 6.28 0.57 -3.72
C GLN A 50 5.35 1.77 -3.71
N LYS A 51 4.17 1.56 -4.28
CA LYS A 51 3.07 2.52 -4.27
C LYS A 51 1.83 1.83 -3.77
N ILE A 52 1.15 2.46 -2.81
CA ILE A 52 -0.11 1.98 -2.23
C ILE A 52 -1.09 3.14 -2.26
N ALA A 53 -2.20 2.97 -2.97
CA ALA A 53 -3.33 3.88 -2.94
C ALA A 53 -4.49 3.20 -2.20
N ALA A 54 -5.12 3.92 -1.28
CA ALA A 54 -6.26 3.47 -0.50
C ALA A 54 -7.46 4.39 -0.69
N GLY A 55 -8.55 3.83 -1.19
CA GLY A 55 -9.79 4.57 -1.45
C GLY A 55 -11.02 3.72 -1.16
N GLY A 56 -11.85 4.16 -0.21
CA GLY A 56 -13.01 3.40 0.24
C GLY A 56 -12.58 2.03 0.79
N ASN A 57 -13.01 0.96 0.14
CA ASN A 57 -12.63 -0.40 0.47
C ASN A 57 -11.59 -1.02 -0.50
N ILE A 58 -10.99 -0.23 -1.37
CA ILE A 58 -10.03 -0.73 -2.37
C ILE A 58 -8.63 -0.26 -2.03
N PHE A 59 -7.70 -1.22 -2.02
CA PHE A 59 -6.26 -0.96 -2.01
C PHE A 59 -5.69 -1.29 -3.38
N THR A 60 -5.08 -0.32 -4.04
CA THR A 60 -4.30 -0.55 -5.25
C THR A 60 -2.82 -0.54 -4.87
N VAL A 61 -2.12 -1.64 -5.11
CA VAL A 61 -0.72 -1.80 -4.76
C VAL A 61 0.13 -2.07 -5.99
N ALA A 62 1.37 -1.57 -5.94
CA ALA A 62 2.38 -1.82 -6.95
C ALA A 62 3.75 -1.96 -6.29
N CYS A 63 4.59 -2.85 -6.82
CA CYS A 63 5.98 -2.99 -6.40
C CYS A 63 6.89 -3.22 -7.61
N SER A 64 8.01 -2.50 -7.69
CA SER A 64 8.96 -2.62 -8.81
C SER A 64 9.79 -3.92 -8.79
N CYS A 65 9.64 -4.78 -7.78
CA CYS A 65 10.41 -6.01 -7.70
C CYS A 65 9.98 -7.05 -8.76
N PRO A 66 10.91 -7.84 -9.32
CA PRO A 66 10.60 -8.82 -10.37
C PRO A 66 9.50 -9.81 -9.96
N TYR A 67 9.52 -10.27 -8.71
CA TYR A 67 8.50 -11.19 -8.20
C TYR A 67 7.07 -10.65 -8.36
N PHE A 68 6.86 -9.36 -8.07
CA PHE A 68 5.55 -8.74 -8.25
C PHE A 68 5.27 -8.43 -9.71
N ARG A 69 6.21 -7.79 -10.42
CA ARG A 69 6.02 -7.35 -11.81
C ARG A 69 5.74 -8.52 -12.75
N ASP A 70 6.44 -9.62 -12.58
CA ASP A 70 6.40 -10.73 -13.53
C ASP A 70 5.23 -11.70 -13.24
N ASN A 71 4.65 -11.65 -12.03
CA ASN A 71 3.60 -12.59 -11.60
C ASN A 71 2.29 -11.91 -11.16
N LEU A 72 2.30 -10.62 -10.87
CA LEU A 72 1.19 -9.87 -10.24
C LEU A 72 0.71 -10.52 -8.93
N ILE A 73 1.65 -10.94 -8.09
CA ILE A 73 1.40 -11.58 -6.78
C ILE A 73 2.00 -10.72 -5.66
N PRO A 74 1.33 -10.61 -4.49
CA PRO A 74 1.85 -9.85 -3.35
C PRO A 74 3.22 -10.35 -2.90
N CYS A 75 4.17 -9.41 -2.82
CA CYS A 75 5.56 -9.71 -2.48
C CYS A 75 5.87 -9.34 -1.02
N LYS A 76 7.00 -9.85 -0.53
CA LYS A 76 7.49 -9.54 0.82
C LYS A 76 7.76 -8.05 1.06
N HIS A 77 8.12 -7.29 0.02
CA HIS A 77 8.37 -5.86 0.14
C HIS A 77 7.08 -5.08 0.40
N LEU A 78 5.98 -5.42 -0.28
CA LEU A 78 4.67 -4.84 0.00
C LEU A 78 4.24 -5.10 1.45
N TRP A 79 4.43 -6.32 1.95
CA TRP A 79 4.13 -6.63 3.34
C TRP A 79 4.96 -5.80 4.32
N ALA A 80 6.26 -5.63 4.05
CA ALA A 80 7.13 -4.79 4.88
C ALA A 80 6.66 -3.32 4.90
N VAL A 81 6.20 -2.80 3.77
CA VAL A 81 5.62 -1.44 3.67
C VAL A 81 4.31 -1.32 4.43
N LEU A 82 3.43 -2.34 4.39
CA LEU A 82 2.19 -2.35 5.17
C LEU A 82 2.48 -2.31 6.68
N LEU A 83 3.47 -3.06 7.16
CA LEU A 83 3.90 -2.99 8.56
C LEU A 83 4.46 -1.62 8.93
N ALA A 84 5.20 -0.98 8.01
CA ALA A 84 5.69 0.37 8.22
C ALA A 84 4.55 1.40 8.25
N SER A 85 3.56 1.27 7.37
CA SER A 85 2.39 2.17 7.38
C SER A 85 1.58 2.02 8.66
N ASP A 86 1.44 0.79 9.18
CA ASP A 86 0.75 0.54 10.44
C ASP A 86 1.46 1.21 11.62
N ARG A 87 2.79 1.09 11.69
CA ARG A 87 3.61 1.69 12.75
C ARG A 87 3.47 3.22 12.76
N GLU A 88 3.48 3.83 11.58
CA GLU A 88 3.41 5.29 11.42
C GLU A 88 1.96 5.80 11.32
N SER A 89 0.96 4.93 11.51
CA SER A 89 -0.48 5.25 11.40
C SER A 89 -0.88 5.95 10.09
N LEU A 90 -0.28 5.53 8.97
CA LEU A 90 -0.54 6.06 7.63
C LEU A 90 -1.77 5.37 6.99
N LEU A 91 -2.26 5.93 5.88
CA LEU A 91 -3.41 5.40 5.11
C LEU A 91 -4.73 5.37 5.91
N GLY A 92 -5.00 6.42 6.70
CA GLY A 92 -6.19 6.52 7.54
C GLY A 92 -7.53 6.49 6.78
N SER A 93 -7.56 6.77 5.47
CA SER A 93 -8.78 6.66 4.65
C SER A 93 -9.29 5.22 4.53
N ALA A 94 -8.42 4.23 4.75
CA ALA A 94 -8.76 2.82 4.67
C ALA A 94 -9.40 2.25 5.95
N SER A 95 -9.45 3.04 7.01
CA SER A 95 -9.69 2.57 8.39
C SER A 95 -11.12 2.12 8.68
N SER A 96 -12.07 2.30 7.74
CA SER A 96 -13.51 2.11 7.96
C SER A 96 -14.15 0.93 7.21
N ALA A 97 -13.42 0.20 6.36
CA ALA A 97 -14.00 -0.87 5.54
C ALA A 97 -13.70 -2.27 6.12
N SER A 98 -14.75 -3.04 6.43
CA SER A 98 -14.63 -4.44 6.87
C SER A 98 -14.44 -5.45 5.74
N ASP A 99 -14.74 -5.05 4.49
CA ASP A 99 -14.58 -5.87 3.28
C ASP A 99 -13.68 -5.17 2.27
N VAL A 100 -12.37 -5.36 2.41
CA VAL A 100 -11.37 -4.72 1.56
C VAL A 100 -11.01 -5.58 0.35
N THR A 101 -10.79 -4.94 -0.80
CA THR A 101 -10.32 -5.56 -2.03
C THR A 101 -8.91 -5.10 -2.36
N LEU A 102 -7.98 -6.05 -2.56
CA LEU A 102 -6.64 -5.77 -3.06
C LEU A 102 -6.60 -5.85 -4.60
N LYS A 103 -6.15 -4.79 -5.25
CA LYS A 103 -5.90 -4.71 -6.69
C LYS A 103 -4.42 -4.50 -6.98
N TYR A 104 -3.94 -5.08 -8.06
CA TYR A 104 -2.61 -4.86 -8.60
C TYR A 104 -2.73 -3.91 -9.78
N GLY A 105 -1.90 -2.86 -9.85
CA GLY A 105 -2.00 -1.88 -10.93
C GLY A 105 -0.73 -1.11 -11.21
N ASP A 106 -0.70 -0.46 -12.36
CA ASP A 106 0.36 0.44 -12.81
C ASP A 106 0.27 1.81 -12.12
N VAL A 107 0.39 1.85 -10.79
CA VAL A 107 0.45 3.13 -10.04
C VAL A 107 1.71 3.95 -10.40
N PHE A 108 2.60 3.38 -11.22
CA PHE A 108 3.78 4.03 -11.76
C PHE A 108 3.54 4.82 -13.06
N LYS A 109 2.39 4.66 -13.74
CA LYS A 109 2.02 5.57 -14.83
C LYS A 109 1.42 6.83 -14.21
N GLY A 110 2.18 7.93 -14.31
CA GLY A 110 1.80 9.23 -13.78
C GLY A 110 0.47 9.73 -14.36
N GLU A 111 -0.59 9.51 -13.60
CA GLU A 111 -1.87 10.21 -13.58
C GLU A 111 -2.62 9.60 -12.36
N GLN A 112 -3.53 10.31 -11.69
CA GLN A 112 -4.32 9.82 -10.54
C GLN A 112 -3.72 9.99 -9.12
N ALA A 113 -2.94 11.04 -8.88
CA ALA A 113 -2.98 11.71 -7.55
C ALA A 113 -4.13 12.74 -7.46
N SER A 114 -4.81 13.03 -8.58
CA SER A 114 -5.77 14.14 -8.74
C SER A 114 -7.25 13.75 -8.74
N THR A 115 -7.61 12.46 -8.73
CA THR A 115 -9.04 12.05 -8.83
C THR A 115 -9.67 11.63 -7.49
N PHE A 116 -8.89 11.55 -6.41
CA PHE A 116 -9.43 11.31 -5.06
C PHE A 116 -9.73 12.59 -4.27
N SER A 117 -9.54 13.77 -4.86
CA SER A 117 -9.99 15.04 -4.32
C SER A 117 -11.07 15.62 -5.24
N ALA A 118 -12.25 15.90 -4.67
CA ALA A 118 -13.35 16.69 -5.26
C ALA A 118 -14.57 15.97 -5.90
N ARG A 119 -15.03 14.83 -5.37
CA ARG A 119 -16.43 14.36 -5.65
C ARG A 119 -17.19 13.80 -4.43
N GLN A 120 -17.06 14.44 -3.26
CA GLN A 120 -17.96 14.17 -2.12
C GLN A 120 -18.17 15.40 -1.24
N PHE A 121 -18.68 16.50 -1.82
CA PHE A 121 -19.49 17.49 -1.10
C PHE A 121 -20.44 18.15 -2.11
N GLY A 122 -21.55 17.46 -2.37
CA GLY A 122 -22.78 18.14 -2.80
C GLY A 122 -23.60 18.48 -1.55
N LEU A 123 -24.38 19.56 -1.66
CA LEU A 123 -25.29 20.22 -0.69
C LEU A 123 -24.67 21.50 -0.09
N ALA A 124 -25.26 22.69 -0.15
CA ALA A 124 -26.52 23.13 -0.72
C ALA A 124 -26.50 24.67 -0.88
N ARG A 125 -27.32 25.12 -1.81
CA ARG A 125 -27.83 26.47 -2.06
C ARG A 125 -27.99 27.34 -0.80
N SER A 126 -27.63 28.61 -0.89
CA SER A 126 -28.42 29.79 -0.46
C SER A 126 -27.84 31.03 -1.10
#